data_AF-A0A9D2AUT2-F1
#
_entry.id   AF-A0A9D2AUT2-F1
#
_cell.length_a   1.000
_cell.length_b   1.000
_cell.length_c   1.000
_cell.angle_alpha   90.00
_cell.angle_beta   90.00
_cell.angle_gamma   90.00
#
_symmetry.space_group_name_H-M   'P 1'
#
loop_
_entity.id
_entity.type
_entity.pdbx_description
1 polymer ?
#
loop_
_entity_poly.entity_id
_entity_poly.type
_entity_poly.pdbx_seq_one_letter_code
_entity_poly.pdbx_strand_id
1 'polypeptide(L)'
;MINFIENQVLAANPFEALGLEWQSIVLHLIALVILTVGLYLLLFKPVKRMVKERQEKIRKIEQENAELNAEVKQMKESGEVMLANAKKEAAVIHENAVKVANQKADDIVADARRQAKGMLDRTERELEEERGNLQADIEKQITDVSVAVARKILARDITPEDDKKLIEDSLARWSKENNE
;
A
#
# COMPACT_ATOMS: atom_id res chain seq x y z
N MET A 1 86.71 55.28 -87.01
CA MET A 1 85.34 54.77 -86.76
C MET A 1 85.41 53.55 -85.83
N ILE A 2 86.07 53.69 -84.68
CA ILE A 2 86.22 52.61 -83.67
C ILE A 2 86.34 53.32 -82.31
N ASN A 3 85.24 53.91 -81.83
CA ASN A 3 85.09 54.50 -80.49
C ASN A 3 83.60 54.67 -80.16
N PHE A 4 82.82 53.59 -80.27
CA PHE A 4 81.38 53.63 -79.96
C PHE A 4 80.86 52.36 -79.24
N ILE A 5 81.73 51.47 -78.76
CA ILE A 5 81.27 50.25 -78.05
C ILE A 5 81.90 50.14 -76.66
N GLU A 6 82.08 51.26 -75.97
CA GLU A 6 82.57 51.26 -74.59
C GLU A 6 81.88 52.32 -73.73
N ASN A 7 80.55 52.51 -73.87
CA ASN A 7 79.78 53.19 -72.81
C ASN A 7 78.25 53.04 -72.89
N GLN A 8 77.72 51.82 -72.83
CA GLN A 8 76.26 51.57 -72.73
C GLN A 8 75.92 50.41 -71.76
N VAL A 9 76.81 50.06 -70.83
CA VAL A 9 76.58 48.94 -69.87
C VAL A 9 76.72 49.35 -68.39
N LEU A 10 77.01 50.62 -68.08
CA LEU A 10 77.29 51.04 -66.70
C LEU A 10 76.26 51.99 -66.08
N ALA A 11 74.96 51.68 -66.21
CA ALA A 11 73.93 52.20 -65.31
C ALA A 11 72.65 51.35 -65.27
N ALA A 12 72.68 50.05 -65.60
CA ALA A 12 71.55 49.19 -65.31
C ALA A 12 71.65 48.76 -63.85
N ASN A 13 71.06 49.54 -62.94
CA ASN A 13 70.87 49.08 -61.58
C ASN A 13 70.13 47.74 -61.68
N PRO A 14 70.58 46.66 -61.00
CA PRO A 14 69.93 45.35 -61.09
C PRO A 14 68.44 45.41 -60.67
N PHE A 15 68.07 46.47 -59.96
CA PHE A 15 66.71 46.85 -59.61
C PHE A 15 65.86 47.37 -60.78
N GLU A 16 66.41 48.12 -61.75
CA GLU A 16 65.67 48.60 -62.94
C GLU A 16 65.38 47.47 -63.93
N ALA A 17 66.30 46.51 -64.10
CA ALA A 17 66.10 45.35 -64.98
C ALA A 17 65.02 44.37 -64.49
N LEU A 18 64.68 44.43 -63.20
CA LEU A 18 63.61 43.65 -62.56
C LEU A 18 62.28 44.42 -62.46
N GLY A 19 62.20 45.66 -62.96
CA GLY A 19 61.03 46.54 -62.79
C GLY A 19 60.81 46.98 -61.32
N LEU A 20 61.84 46.84 -60.48
CA LEU A 20 61.80 47.15 -59.06
C LEU A 20 62.32 48.57 -58.81
N GLU A 21 61.52 49.56 -59.20
CA GLU A 21 61.70 50.92 -58.70
C GLU A 21 61.52 50.93 -57.18
N TRP A 22 62.35 51.66 -56.42
CA TRP A 22 62.19 51.79 -54.96
C TRP A 22 60.77 52.23 -54.56
N GLN A 23 60.13 53.03 -55.43
CA GLN A 23 58.73 53.43 -55.29
C GLN A 23 57.75 52.26 -55.38
N SER A 24 57.99 51.28 -56.27
CA SER A 24 57.12 50.11 -56.40
C SER A 24 57.22 49.21 -55.17
N ILE A 25 58.40 49.01 -54.60
CA ILE A 25 58.60 48.25 -53.36
C ILE A 25 57.83 48.91 -52.22
N VAL A 26 57.96 50.23 -52.04
CA VAL A 26 57.25 50.96 -50.98
C VAL A 26 55.73 50.88 -51.17
N LEU A 27 55.21 51.00 -52.39
CA LEU A 27 53.78 50.85 -52.67
C LEU A 27 53.26 49.44 -52.37
N HIS A 28 53.98 48.39 -52.76
CA HIS A 28 53.62 47.01 -52.41
C HIS A 28 53.66 46.77 -50.91
N LEU A 29 54.61 47.39 -50.20
CA LEU A 29 54.72 47.29 -48.74
C LEU A 29 53.53 47.98 -48.05
N ILE A 30 53.13 49.17 -48.53
CA ILE A 30 51.93 49.87 -48.06
C ILE A 30 50.67 49.03 -48.36
N ALA A 31 50.55 48.47 -49.56
CA ALA A 31 49.41 47.63 -49.94
C ALA A 31 49.32 46.36 -49.07
N LEU A 32 50.46 45.72 -48.79
CA LEU A 32 50.54 44.57 -47.90
C LEU A 32 50.13 44.95 -46.47
N VAL A 33 50.56 46.11 -45.97
CA VAL A 33 50.19 46.60 -44.63
C VAL A 33 48.69 46.89 -44.57
N ILE A 34 48.13 47.60 -45.55
CA ILE A 34 46.69 47.89 -45.62
C ILE A 34 45.87 46.59 -45.68
N LEU A 35 46.28 45.64 -46.52
CA LEU A 35 45.63 44.33 -46.63
C LEU A 35 45.70 43.57 -45.30
N THR A 36 46.88 43.53 -44.67
CA THR A 36 47.09 42.82 -43.40
C THR A 36 46.28 43.44 -42.27
N VAL A 37 46.24 44.77 -42.18
CA VAL A 37 45.44 45.48 -41.18
C VAL A 37 43.95 45.31 -41.43
N GLY A 38 43.50 45.42 -42.68
CA GLY A 38 42.10 45.19 -43.06
C GLY A 38 41.65 43.77 -42.73
N LEU A 39 42.47 42.77 -43.07
CA LEU A 39 42.21 41.37 -42.76
C LEU A 39 42.25 41.11 -41.26
N TYR A 40 43.22 41.67 -40.54
CA TYR A 40 43.33 41.54 -39.08
C TYR A 40 42.10 42.10 -38.38
N LEU A 41 41.65 43.31 -38.74
CA LEU A 41 40.45 43.92 -38.15
C LEU A 41 39.18 43.13 -38.46
N LEU A 42 39.07 42.58 -39.68
CA LEU A 42 37.92 41.79 -40.10
C LEU A 42 37.89 40.39 -39.44
N LEU A 43 39.03 39.71 -39.28
CA LEU A 43 39.09 38.33 -38.77
C LEU A 43 39.22 38.23 -37.25
N PHE A 44 39.81 39.22 -36.58
CA PHE A 44 40.06 39.12 -35.14
C PHE A 44 38.76 38.99 -34.33
N LYS A 45 37.70 39.72 -34.71
CA LYS A 45 36.39 39.65 -34.08
C LYS A 45 35.70 38.28 -34.24
N PRO A 46 35.48 37.74 -35.46
CA PRO A 46 34.82 36.45 -35.63
C PRO A 46 35.63 35.28 -35.07
N VAL A 47 36.96 35.29 -35.19
CA VAL A 47 37.81 34.22 -34.65
C VAL A 47 37.77 34.21 -33.12
N LYS A 48 37.91 35.37 -32.47
CA LYS A 48 37.82 35.47 -31.00
C LYS A 48 36.43 35.06 -30.50
N ARG A 49 35.37 35.44 -31.24
CA ARG A 49 34.00 35.01 -30.93
C ARG A 49 33.84 33.50 -31.02
N MET A 50 34.31 32.87 -32.10
CA MET A 50 34.22 31.41 -32.27
C MET A 50 34.96 30.64 -31.17
N VAL A 51 36.16 31.09 -30.78
CA VAL A 51 36.91 30.46 -29.68
C VAL A 51 36.17 30.61 -28.36
N LYS A 52 35.63 31.81 -28.07
CA LYS A 52 34.86 32.06 -26.86
C LYS A 52 33.58 31.22 -26.82
N GLU A 53 32.83 31.14 -27.91
CA GLU A 53 31.62 30.31 -28.02
C GLU A 53 31.93 28.82 -27.81
N ARG A 54 33.05 28.32 -28.36
CA ARG A 54 33.50 26.94 -28.10
C ARG A 54 33.84 26.73 -26.63
N GLN A 55 34.57 27.65 -26.00
CA GLN A 55 34.92 27.56 -24.58
C GLN A 55 33.68 27.63 -23.69
N GLU A 56 32.76 28.55 -23.96
CA GLU A 56 31.49 28.68 -23.22
C GLU A 56 30.62 27.42 -23.39
N LYS A 57 30.54 26.86 -24.60
CA LYS A 57 29.81 25.62 -24.85
C LYS A 57 30.40 24.44 -24.09
N ILE A 58 31.72 24.28 -24.08
CA ILE A 58 32.39 23.20 -23.34
C ILE A 58 32.12 23.35 -21.84
N ARG A 59 32.32 24.56 -21.29
CA ARG A 59 32.04 24.83 -19.87
C ARG A 59 30.59 24.56 -19.50
N LYS A 60 29.66 24.94 -20.37
CA LYS A 60 28.22 24.67 -20.16
C LYS A 60 27.92 23.18 -20.15
N ILE A 61 28.49 22.42 -21.09
CA ILE A 61 28.32 20.95 -21.14
C ILE A 61 28.93 20.29 -19.90
N GLU A 62 30.11 20.74 -19.45
CA GLU A 62 30.74 20.21 -18.23
C GLU A 62 29.88 20.49 -16.99
N GLN A 63 29.35 21.71 -16.87
CA GLN A 63 28.47 22.09 -15.78
C GLN A 63 27.15 21.29 -15.81
N GLU A 64 26.49 21.21 -16.96
CA GLU A 64 25.24 20.44 -17.12
C GLU A 64 25.46 18.95 -16.79
N ASN A 65 26.59 18.36 -17.22
CA ASN A 65 26.91 16.98 -16.86
C ASN A 65 27.20 16.81 -15.36
N ALA A 66 27.86 17.77 -14.73
CA ALA A 66 28.11 17.73 -13.29
C ALA A 66 26.80 17.81 -12.49
N GLU A 67 25.91 18.72 -12.89
CA GLU A 67 24.57 18.89 -12.30
C GLU A 67 23.72 17.63 -12.50
N LEU A 68 23.67 17.08 -13.72
CA LEU A 68 22.94 15.84 -14.03
C LEU A 68 23.46 14.65 -13.21
N ASN A 69 24.78 14.51 -13.08
CA ASN A 69 25.38 13.45 -12.28
C ASN A 69 25.05 13.61 -10.79
N ALA A 70 25.05 14.84 -10.27
CA ALA A 70 24.66 15.11 -8.89
C ALA A 70 23.18 14.79 -8.66
N GLU A 71 22.30 15.20 -9.57
CA GLU A 71 20.86 14.91 -9.52
C GLU A 71 20.60 13.41 -9.58
N VAL A 72 21.22 12.68 -10.52
CA VAL A 72 21.10 11.22 -10.62
C VAL A 72 21.57 10.54 -9.34
N LYS A 73 22.68 11.00 -8.75
CA LYS A 73 23.16 10.45 -7.48
C LYS A 73 22.16 10.72 -6.34
N GLN A 74 21.64 11.94 -6.23
CA GLN A 74 20.64 12.30 -5.23
C GLN A 74 19.34 11.50 -5.42
N MET A 75 18.87 11.33 -6.66
CA MET A 75 17.70 10.53 -6.98
C MET A 75 17.89 9.06 -6.61
N LYS A 76 19.09 8.49 -6.85
CA LYS A 76 19.42 7.13 -6.42
C LYS A 76 19.43 7.00 -4.91
N GLU A 77 20.11 7.88 -4.19
CA GLU A 77 20.16 7.87 -2.73
C GLU A 77 18.75 8.04 -2.12
N SER A 78 17.97 9.00 -2.62
CA SER A 78 16.58 9.20 -2.19
C SER A 78 15.69 7.98 -2.53
N GLY A 79 15.92 7.34 -3.68
CA GLY A 79 15.19 6.14 -4.09
C GLY A 79 15.51 4.94 -3.20
N GLU A 80 16.78 4.74 -2.85
CA GLU A 80 17.23 3.69 -1.94
C GLU A 80 16.65 3.91 -0.53
N VAL A 81 16.67 5.15 -0.03
CA VAL A 81 16.06 5.51 1.26
C VAL A 81 14.55 5.27 1.24
N MET A 82 13.86 5.69 0.18
CA MET A 82 12.43 5.47 0.02
C MET A 82 12.09 3.97 -0.02
N LEU A 83 12.88 3.17 -0.75
CA LEU A 83 12.70 1.72 -0.82
C LEU A 83 12.94 1.06 0.53
N ALA A 84 13.97 1.48 1.27
CA ALA A 84 14.25 0.97 2.61
C ALA A 84 13.11 1.30 3.59
N ASN A 85 12.61 2.53 3.55
CA ASN A 85 11.46 2.96 4.36
C ASN A 85 10.19 2.18 4.00
N ALA A 86 9.89 2.03 2.71
CA ALA A 86 8.73 1.25 2.25
C ALA A 86 8.81 -0.22 2.71
N LYS A 87 9.99 -0.84 2.65
CA LYS A 87 10.20 -2.21 3.17
C LYS A 87 9.99 -2.28 4.68
N LYS A 88 10.48 -1.30 5.43
CA LYS A 88 10.30 -1.23 6.89
C LYS A 88 8.82 -1.04 7.25
N GLU A 89 8.12 -0.15 6.56
CA GLU A 89 6.70 0.08 6.76
C GLU A 89 5.86 -1.15 6.41
N ALA A 90 6.16 -1.81 5.28
CA ALA A 90 5.51 -3.07 4.90
C ALA A 90 5.73 -4.17 5.96
N ALA A 91 6.93 -4.28 6.53
CA ALA A 91 7.22 -5.24 7.60
C ALA A 91 6.39 -4.94 8.86
N VAL A 92 6.29 -3.67 9.25
CA VAL A 92 5.46 -3.22 10.40
C VAL A 92 3.97 -3.50 10.14
N ILE A 93 3.47 -3.20 8.95
CA ILE A 93 2.08 -3.49 8.56
C ILE A 93 1.82 -4.99 8.64
N HIS A 94 2.72 -5.81 8.10
CA HIS A 94 2.60 -7.26 8.12
C HIS A 94 2.59 -7.80 9.56
N GLU A 95 3.52 -7.36 10.41
CA GLU A 95 3.58 -7.77 11.82
C GLU A 95 2.30 -7.38 12.58
N ASN A 96 1.82 -6.15 12.38
CA ASN A 96 0.56 -5.69 12.98
C ASN A 96 -0.63 -6.49 12.47
N ALA A 97 -0.70 -6.79 11.17
CA ALA A 97 -1.77 -7.59 10.59
C ALA A 97 -1.79 -9.01 11.19
N VAL A 98 -0.62 -9.65 11.32
CA VAL A 98 -0.50 -10.98 11.96
C VAL A 98 -0.93 -10.92 13.43
N LYS A 99 -0.48 -9.89 14.17
CA LYS A 99 -0.86 -9.72 15.57
C LYS A 99 -2.37 -9.55 15.73
N VAL A 100 -3.00 -8.69 14.93
CA VAL A 100 -4.46 -8.47 14.95
C VAL A 100 -5.21 -9.73 14.52
N ALA A 101 -4.71 -10.46 13.53
CA ALA A 101 -5.30 -11.72 13.09
C ALA A 101 -5.28 -12.77 14.21
N ASN A 102 -4.15 -12.92 14.91
CA ASN A 102 -4.03 -13.84 16.04
C ASN A 102 -4.96 -13.46 17.18
N GLN A 103 -5.00 -12.17 17.55
CA GLN A 103 -5.92 -11.68 18.59
C GLN A 103 -7.39 -11.97 18.22
N LYS A 104 -7.78 -11.70 16.97
CA LYS A 104 -9.14 -12.02 16.50
C LYS A 104 -9.41 -13.51 16.50
N ALA A 105 -8.45 -14.34 16.12
CA ALA A 105 -8.59 -15.79 16.15
C ALA A 105 -8.82 -16.29 17.59
N ASP A 106 -8.03 -15.79 18.54
CA ASP A 106 -8.18 -16.11 19.96
C ASP A 106 -9.54 -15.65 20.50
N ASP A 107 -9.99 -14.44 20.14
CA ASP A 107 -11.29 -13.91 20.53
C ASP A 107 -12.45 -14.75 19.97
N ILE A 108 -12.36 -15.15 18.69
CA ILE A 108 -13.36 -16.02 18.04
C ILE A 108 -13.42 -17.37 18.73
N VAL A 109 -12.27 -17.98 19.03
CA VAL A 109 -12.21 -19.28 19.72
C VAL A 109 -12.75 -19.16 21.14
N ALA A 110 -12.41 -18.09 21.86
CA ALA A 110 -12.92 -17.83 23.20
C ALA A 110 -14.44 -17.62 23.20
N ASP A 111 -14.96 -16.89 22.22
CA ASP A 111 -16.39 -16.65 22.07
C ASP A 111 -17.15 -17.93 21.70
N ALA A 112 -16.64 -18.70 20.75
CA ALA A 112 -17.20 -20.00 20.40
C ALA A 112 -17.26 -20.95 21.60
N ARG A 113 -16.21 -20.97 22.45
CA ARG A 113 -16.21 -21.74 23.69
C ARG A 113 -17.24 -21.25 24.70
N ARG A 114 -17.41 -19.93 24.85
CA ARG A 114 -18.45 -19.35 25.73
C ARG A 114 -19.84 -19.70 25.24
N GLN A 115 -20.10 -19.59 23.93
CA GLN A 115 -21.37 -19.95 23.32
C GLN A 115 -21.67 -21.44 23.48
N ALA A 116 -20.69 -22.31 23.23
CA ALA A 116 -20.83 -23.75 23.40
C ALA A 116 -21.16 -24.12 24.85
N LYS A 117 -20.46 -23.52 25.83
CA LYS A 117 -20.76 -23.71 27.24
C LYS A 117 -22.17 -23.22 27.59
N GLY A 118 -22.55 -22.03 27.13
CA GLY A 118 -23.90 -21.50 27.36
C GLY A 118 -25.00 -22.34 26.72
N MET A 119 -24.73 -22.98 25.58
CA MET A 119 -25.65 -23.94 24.96
C MET A 119 -25.78 -25.20 25.81
N LEU A 120 -24.67 -25.78 26.27
CA LEU A 120 -24.70 -26.94 27.17
C LEU A 120 -25.45 -26.65 28.46
N ASP A 121 -25.15 -25.54 29.14
CA ASP A 121 -25.82 -25.14 30.38
C ASP A 121 -27.33 -24.95 30.18
N ARG A 122 -27.76 -24.41 29.02
CA ARG A 122 -29.19 -24.27 28.68
C ARG A 122 -29.83 -25.62 28.40
N THR A 123 -29.19 -26.46 27.59
CA THR A 123 -29.70 -27.79 27.27
C THR A 123 -29.80 -28.64 28.53
N GLU A 124 -28.83 -28.59 29.46
CA GLU A 124 -28.92 -29.30 30.74
C GLU A 124 -30.12 -28.85 31.56
N ARG A 125 -30.37 -27.53 31.64
CA ARG A 125 -31.55 -26.99 32.33
C ARG A 125 -32.86 -27.41 31.68
N GLU A 126 -32.96 -27.31 30.36
CA GLU A 126 -34.14 -27.75 29.60
C GLU A 126 -34.42 -29.24 29.83
N LEU A 127 -33.37 -30.07 29.87
CA LEU A 127 -33.48 -31.51 30.09
C LEU A 127 -33.88 -31.85 31.53
N GLU A 128 -33.44 -31.07 32.51
CA GLU A 128 -33.86 -31.21 33.90
C GLU A 128 -35.33 -30.80 34.09
N GLU A 129 -35.75 -29.70 33.48
CA GLU A 129 -37.16 -29.26 33.46
C GLU A 129 -38.06 -30.30 32.75
N GLU A 130 -37.62 -30.82 31.60
CA GLU A 130 -38.35 -31.84 30.84
C GLU A 130 -38.48 -33.16 31.62
N ARG A 131 -37.42 -33.59 32.34
CA ARG A 131 -37.47 -34.75 33.23
C ARG A 131 -38.49 -34.56 34.36
N GLY A 132 -38.51 -33.38 34.98
CA GLY A 132 -39.49 -33.05 36.01
C GLY A 132 -40.93 -33.12 35.49
N ASN A 133 -41.18 -32.56 34.30
CA ASN A 133 -42.48 -32.60 33.64
C ASN A 133 -42.89 -34.04 33.28
N LEU A 134 -41.98 -34.84 32.71
CA LEU A 134 -42.23 -36.25 32.41
C LEU A 134 -42.60 -37.04 33.65
N GLN A 135 -41.92 -36.79 34.77
CA GLN A 135 -42.20 -37.49 36.02
C GLN A 135 -43.58 -37.12 36.57
N ALA A 136 -43.95 -35.84 36.55
CA ALA A 136 -45.28 -35.39 36.93
C ALA A 136 -46.39 -35.97 36.02
N ASP A 137 -46.16 -36.05 34.71
CA ASP A 137 -47.09 -36.64 33.76
C ASP A 137 -47.27 -38.16 34.00
N ILE A 138 -46.19 -38.89 34.33
CA ILE A 138 -46.27 -40.30 34.69
C ILE A 138 -47.08 -40.49 35.97
N GLU A 139 -46.85 -39.68 37.02
CA GLU A 139 -47.61 -39.75 38.27
C GLU A 139 -49.10 -39.50 38.06
N LYS A 140 -49.44 -38.53 37.21
CA LYS A 140 -50.83 -38.25 36.83
C LYS A 140 -51.47 -39.43 36.10
N GLN A 141 -50.79 -40.01 35.11
CA GLN A 141 -51.29 -41.18 34.39
C GLN A 141 -51.50 -42.39 35.29
N ILE A 142 -50.58 -42.64 36.24
CA ILE A 142 -50.74 -43.72 37.23
C ILE A 142 -51.98 -43.46 38.09
N THR A 143 -52.17 -42.24 38.57
CA THR A 143 -53.33 -41.85 39.38
C THR A 143 -54.64 -42.06 38.62
N ASP A 144 -54.70 -41.62 37.36
CA ASP A 144 -55.88 -41.78 36.50
C ASP A 144 -56.21 -43.26 36.27
N VAL A 145 -55.18 -44.09 36.02
CA VAL A 145 -55.33 -45.55 35.88
C VAL A 145 -55.80 -46.19 37.18
N SER A 146 -55.21 -45.83 38.33
CA SER A 146 -55.63 -46.35 39.64
C SER A 146 -57.09 -46.01 39.95
N VAL A 147 -57.52 -44.78 39.68
CA VAL A 147 -58.92 -44.34 39.85
C VAL A 147 -59.84 -45.11 38.91
N ALA A 148 -59.45 -45.33 37.65
CA ALA A 148 -60.23 -46.11 36.69
C ALA A 148 -60.38 -47.59 37.13
N VAL A 149 -59.31 -48.20 37.65
CA VAL A 149 -59.32 -49.56 38.19
C VAL A 149 -60.22 -49.64 39.43
N ALA A 150 -60.09 -48.70 40.38
CA ALA A 150 -60.93 -48.65 41.57
C ALA A 150 -62.42 -48.51 41.23
N ARG A 151 -62.78 -47.63 40.27
CA ARG A 151 -64.15 -47.52 39.76
C ARG A 151 -64.65 -48.85 39.18
N LYS A 152 -63.81 -49.56 38.42
CA LYS A 152 -64.19 -50.83 37.79
C LYS A 152 -64.36 -51.98 38.79
N ILE A 153 -63.55 -52.03 39.84
CA ILE A 153 -63.71 -53.00 40.94
C ILE A 153 -64.97 -52.68 41.74
N LEU A 154 -65.15 -51.42 42.14
CA LEU A 154 -66.33 -50.99 42.90
C LEU A 154 -67.63 -51.26 42.13
N ALA A 155 -67.66 -51.02 40.82
CA ALA A 155 -68.81 -51.32 39.97
C ALA A 155 -69.09 -52.83 39.80
N ARG A 156 -68.10 -53.69 40.05
CA ARG A 156 -68.26 -55.15 39.97
C ARG A 156 -68.70 -55.78 41.29
N ASP A 157 -68.21 -55.24 42.40
CA ASP A 157 -68.37 -55.84 43.72
C ASP A 157 -69.47 -55.14 44.56
N ILE A 158 -70.17 -54.11 44.02
CA ILE A 158 -71.30 -53.47 44.71
C ILE A 158 -72.48 -54.45 44.85
N THR A 159 -72.92 -54.65 46.09
CA THR A 159 -74.14 -55.40 46.43
C THR A 159 -75.23 -54.44 46.96
N PRO A 160 -76.53 -54.79 46.87
CA PRO A 160 -77.62 -53.94 47.39
C PRO A 160 -77.47 -53.56 48.88
N GLU A 161 -76.76 -54.39 49.64
CA GLU A 161 -76.42 -54.14 51.05
C GLU A 161 -75.37 -53.03 51.25
N ASP A 162 -74.41 -52.90 50.33
CA ASP A 162 -73.35 -51.87 50.40
C ASP A 162 -73.91 -50.47 50.13
N ASP A 163 -74.87 -50.33 49.21
CA ASP A 163 -75.57 -49.07 48.92
C ASP A 163 -76.30 -48.55 50.16
N LYS A 164 -76.99 -49.43 50.90
CA LYS A 164 -77.66 -49.04 52.16
C LYS A 164 -76.66 -48.57 53.22
N LYS A 165 -75.55 -49.28 53.39
CA LYS A 165 -74.50 -48.93 54.36
C LYS A 165 -73.83 -47.59 54.02
N LEU A 166 -73.54 -47.35 52.74
CA LEU A 166 -72.97 -46.08 52.27
C LEU A 166 -73.91 -44.90 52.49
N ILE A 167 -75.21 -45.09 52.30
CA ILE A 167 -76.24 -44.07 52.58
C ILE A 167 -76.32 -43.81 54.08
N GLU A 168 -76.37 -44.86 54.92
CA GLU A 168 -76.39 -44.71 56.38
C GLU A 168 -75.13 -44.00 56.92
N ASP A 169 -73.93 -44.36 56.46
CA ASP A 169 -72.67 -43.73 56.88
C ASP A 169 -72.55 -42.28 56.38
N SER A 170 -73.10 -41.95 55.21
CA SER A 170 -73.10 -40.59 54.67
C SER A 170 -74.11 -39.71 55.42
N LEU A 171 -75.29 -40.24 55.74
CA LEU A 171 -76.28 -39.58 56.60
C LEU A 171 -75.75 -39.40 58.03
N ALA A 172 -75.02 -40.38 58.55
CA ALA A 172 -74.39 -40.30 59.87
C ALA A 172 -73.30 -39.23 59.91
N ARG A 173 -72.42 -39.15 58.89
CA ARG A 173 -71.41 -38.07 58.81
C ARG A 173 -72.04 -36.70 58.68
N TRP A 174 -73.03 -36.53 57.82
CA TRP A 174 -73.73 -35.26 57.62
C TRP A 174 -74.47 -34.82 58.89
N SER A 175 -75.10 -35.75 59.62
CA SER A 175 -75.73 -35.46 60.90
C SER A 175 -74.73 -35.10 61.99
N LYS A 176 -73.49 -35.58 61.92
CA LYS A 176 -72.42 -35.28 62.89
C LYS A 176 -71.79 -33.92 62.65
N GLU A 177 -71.71 -33.48 61.39
CA GLU A 177 -71.14 -32.20 60.96
C GLU A 177 -72.15 -31.04 61.09
N ASN A 178 -73.46 -31.31 61.11
CA ASN A 178 -74.54 -30.32 61.34
C ASN A 178 -75.07 -30.26 62.79
N ASN A 179 -74.47 -31.00 63.72
CA ASN A 179 -74.87 -31.03 65.13
C ASN A 179 -73.73 -30.61 66.08
N GLU A 180 -72.71 -29.93 65.55
CA GLU A 180 -71.81 -28.99 66.23
C GLU A 180 -72.13 -27.57 65.73
#